data_AF-A0A6P0LV32-F1
#
_entry.id   AF-A0A6P0LV32-F1
#
_cell.length_a   1.000
_cell.length_b   1.000
_cell.length_c   1.000
_cell.angle_alpha   90.00
_cell.angle_beta   90.00
_cell.angle_gamma   90.00
#
_symmetry.space_group_name_H-M   'P 1'
#
loop_
_entity.id
_entity.type
_entity.pdbx_description
1 polymer ?
#
loop_
_entity_poly.entity_id
_entity_poly.type
_entity_poly.pdbx_seq_one_letter_code
_entity_poly.pdbx_strand_id
1 'polypeptide(L)' 'MKKPRPLTEKDRALIQRYSNCQIAMTPQEFYGKWLVTYEVIACICSRSDATVQRWFARGHNYRSPMP' A
#
# COMPACT_ATOMS: atom_id res chain seq x y z
N MET A 1 -7.93 -0.39 -23.34
CA MET A 1 -8.17 -0.89 -21.97
C MET A 1 -7.57 -2.30 -21.86
N LYS A 2 -6.66 -2.55 -20.91
CA LYS A 2 -6.08 -3.90 -20.72
C LYS A 2 -7.16 -4.82 -20.15
N LYS A 3 -7.29 -6.03 -20.69
CA LYS A 3 -8.21 -7.04 -20.15
C LYS A 3 -7.79 -7.40 -18.72
N PRO A 4 -8.70 -7.41 -17.74
CA PRO A 4 -8.36 -7.80 -16.37
C PRO A 4 -7.79 -9.22 -16.33
N ARG A 5 -6.73 -9.44 -15.54
CA ARG A 5 -6.20 -10.79 -15.32
C ARG A 5 -7.28 -11.65 -14.66
N PRO A 6 -7.53 -12.88 -15.13
CA PRO A 6 -8.44 -13.80 -14.46
C PRO A 6 -7.95 -14.13 -13.05
N LEU A 7 -8.86 -14.12 -12.07
CA LEU A 7 -8.55 -14.53 -10.70
C LEU A 7 -8.37 -16.05 -10.63
N THR A 8 -7.21 -16.47 -10.14
CA THR A 8 -6.93 -17.88 -9.84
C THR A 8 -7.65 -18.31 -8.56
N GLU A 9 -7.70 -19.61 -8.30
CA GLU A 9 -8.26 -20.13 -7.06
C GLU A 9 -7.52 -19.61 -5.81
N LYS A 10 -6.19 -19.46 -5.91
CA LYS A 10 -5.38 -18.84 -4.85
C LYS A 10 -5.78 -17.39 -4.60
N ASP A 11 -6.03 -16.62 -5.66
CA ASP A 11 -6.47 -15.23 -5.54
C ASP A 11 -7.84 -15.15 -4.84
N ARG A 12 -8.77 -16.04 -5.20
CA ARG A 12 -10.12 -16.12 -4.60
C ARG A 12 -10.07 -16.48 -3.12
N ALA A 13 -9.25 -17.46 -2.75
CA ALA A 13 -9.06 -17.87 -1.35
C ALA A 13 -8.47 -16.74 -0.51
N LEU A 14 -7.50 -15.99 -1.04
CA LEU A 14 -6.96 -14.81 -0.36
C LEU A 14 -8.02 -13.73 -0.18
N ILE A 15 -8.77 -13.40 -1.23
CA ILE A 15 -9.85 -12.40 -1.15
C ILE A 15 -10.87 -12.80 -0.09
N GLN A 16 -11.33 -14.06 -0.07
CA GLN A 16 -12.30 -14.53 0.92
C GLN A 16 -11.75 -14.48 2.34
N ARG A 17 -10.45 -14.75 2.53
CA ARG A 17 -9.81 -14.69 3.84
C ARG A 17 -9.66 -13.26 4.36
N TYR A 18 -9.43 -12.31 3.48
CA TYR A 18 -9.19 -10.90 3.85
C TYR A 18 -10.42 -10.00 3.70
N SER A 19 -11.50 -10.44 3.05
CA SER A 19 -12.69 -9.62 2.78
C SER A 19 -13.38 -9.10 4.04
N ASN A 20 -13.30 -9.85 5.13
CA ASN A 20 -13.86 -9.50 6.44
C ASN A 20 -12.78 -9.21 7.49
N CYS A 21 -11.52 -9.04 7.08
CA CYS A 21 -10.43 -8.77 8.00
C CYS A 21 -10.58 -7.34 8.53
N GLN A 22 -10.97 -7.21 9.80
CA GLN A 22 -10.94 -5.92 10.48
C GLN A 22 -9.48 -5.51 10.66
N ILE A 23 -9.13 -4.36 10.11
CA ILE A 23 -7.81 -3.79 10.29
C ILE A 23 -7.71 -3.36 11.75
N ALA A 24 -7.02 -4.17 12.56
CA ALA A 24 -6.92 -3.98 14.01
C ALA A 24 -6.09 -2.75 14.42
N MET A 25 -5.48 -2.06 13.46
CA MET A 25 -4.60 -0.92 13.68
C MET A 25 -4.68 0.10 12.54
N THR A 26 -4.58 1.37 12.87
CA THR A 26 -4.42 2.44 11.90
C THR A 26 -3.09 2.31 11.16
N PRO A 27 -2.95 2.86 9.95
CA PRO A 27 -1.67 2.90 9.24
C PRO A 27 -0.53 3.47 10.11
N GLN A 28 -0.81 4.49 10.91
CA GLN A 28 0.16 5.13 11.81
C GLN A 28 0.65 4.16 12.90
N GLU A 29 -0.26 3.42 13.54
CA GLU A 29 0.09 2.39 14.54
C GLU A 29 0.88 1.25 13.92
N PHE A 30 0.53 0.84 12.69
CA PHE A 30 1.28 -0.16 11.94
C PHE A 30 2.71 0.32 11.67
N TYR A 31 2.89 1.55 11.17
CA TYR A 31 4.21 2.12 10.91
C TYR A 31 5.06 2.21 12.17
N GLY A 32 4.47 2.62 13.29
CA GLY A 32 5.16 2.69 14.59
C GLY A 32 5.57 1.31 15.12
N LYS A 33 4.65 0.33 15.09
CA LYS A 33 4.89 -1.01 15.63
C LYS A 33 5.99 -1.77 14.88
N TRP A 34 6.04 -1.59 13.55
CA TRP A 34 6.94 -2.34 12.68
C TRP A 34 8.12 -1.51 12.16
N LEU A 35 8.29 -0.28 12.64
CA LEU A 35 9.33 0.66 12.20
C LEU A 35 9.36 0.81 10.68
N VAL A 36 8.19 0.91 10.05
CA VAL A 36 8.08 1.02 8.60
C VAL A 36 8.45 2.43 8.18
N THR A 37 9.67 2.59 7.68
CA THR A 37 10.17 3.86 7.18
C THR A 37 9.75 4.10 5.72
N TYR A 38 9.96 5.31 5.20
CA TYR A 38 9.65 5.61 3.81
C TYR A 38 10.49 4.79 2.81
N GLU A 39 11.71 4.41 3.19
CA GLU A 39 12.59 3.53 2.41
C GLU A 39 12.01 2.10 2.31
N VAL A 40 11.44 1.60 3.41
CA VAL A 40 10.75 0.29 3.41
C VAL A 40 9.53 0.33 2.48
N ILE A 41 8.73 1.40 2.55
CA ILE A 41 7.58 1.60 1.65
C ILE A 41 8.04 1.71 0.20
N ALA A 42 9.13 2.45 -0.06
CA ALA A 42 9.70 2.62 -1.39
C ALA A 42 10.13 1.28 -1.99
N CYS A 43 10.78 0.43 -1.19
CA CYS A 43 11.17 -0.92 -1.56
C CYS A 43 9.95 -1.79 -1.90
N ILE A 44 8.95 -1.86 -1.01
CA ILE A 44 7.71 -2.65 -1.21
C ILE A 44 6.98 -2.21 -2.48
N CYS A 45 6.88 -0.90 -2.70
CA CYS A 45 6.13 -0.34 -3.82
C CYS A 45 6.95 -0.18 -5.11
N SER A 46 8.24 -0.55 -5.10
CA SER A 46 9.17 -0.33 -6.24
C SER A 46 9.16 1.13 -6.72
N ARG A 47 9.28 2.07 -5.79
CA ARG A 47 9.34 3.53 -6.03
C ARG A 47 10.57 4.15 -5.37
N SER A 48 10.84 5.42 -5.68
CA SER A 48 11.90 6.19 -5.01
C SER A 48 11.42 6.76 -3.68
N ASP A 49 12.33 6.96 -2.73
CA ASP A 49 12.03 7.59 -1.43
C ASP A 49 11.39 8.98 -1.61
N ALA A 50 11.90 9.76 -2.56
CA ALA A 50 11.36 11.08 -2.90
C ALA A 50 9.92 11.02 -3.45
N THR A 51 9.53 9.91 -4.08
CA THR A 51 8.15 9.67 -4.51
C THR A 51 7.28 9.34 -3.30
N VAL A 52 7.75 8.46 -2.42
CA VAL A 52 7.03 8.08 -1.20
C VAL A 52 6.84 9.29 -0.28
N GLN A 53 7.87 10.11 -0.07
CA GLN A 53 7.75 11.35 0.71
C GLN A 53 6.63 12.27 0.17
N ARG A 54 6.48 12.38 -1.15
CA ARG A 54 5.39 13.16 -1.77
C ARG A 54 4.02 12.55 -1.57
N TRP A 55 3.90 11.24 -1.39
CA TRP A 55 2.64 10.59 -1.03
C TRP A 55 2.16 10.95 0.37
N PHE A 56 3.08 11.24 1.28
CA PHE A 56 2.78 11.62 2.66
C PHE A 56 2.93 13.14 2.92
N ALA A 57 3.32 13.92 1.92
CA ALA A 57 3.41 15.37 2.01
C ALA A 57 2.04 16.03 2.15
N ARG A 58 2.02 17.29 2.61
CA ARG A 58 0.79 18.10 2.76
C ARG A 58 0.79 19.29 1.80
N GLY A 59 -0.39 19.79 1.47
CA GLY A 59 -0.57 20.96 0.62
C GLY A 59 -0.11 20.75 -0.82
N HIS A 60 0.50 21.78 -1.42
CA HIS A 60 0.94 21.77 -2.82
C HIS A 60 1.92 20.64 -3.19
N ASN A 61 2.68 20.12 -2.22
CA ASN A 61 3.69 19.09 -2.46
C ASN A 61 3.12 17.65 -2.42
N TYR A 62 1.87 17.49 -2.00
CA TYR A 62 1.19 16.21 -2.01
C TYR A 62 1.01 15.70 -3.44
N ARG A 63 1.31 14.41 -3.65
CA ARG A 63 0.98 13.69 -4.88
C ARG A 63 0.38 12.34 -4.52
N SER A 64 -0.79 12.02 -5.04
CA SER A 64 -1.38 10.70 -4.85
C SER A 64 -0.53 9.60 -5.52
N PRO A 65 -0.48 8.38 -4.96
CA PRO A 65 0.09 7.23 -5.65
C PRO A 65 -0.56 7.02 -7.02
N MET A 66 0.26 6.86 -8.06
CA MET A 66 -0.19 6.56 -9.42
C MET A 66 0.19 5.11 -9.77
N PRO A 67 -0.67 4.37 -10.50
CA PRO A 67 -0.40 3.00 -10.94
C PRO A 67 0.93 2.84 -11.68
#